data_AF-A0A5K3EIM9-F1
#
_entry.id   AF-A0A5K3EIM9-F1
#
_cell.length_a   1.000
_cell.length_b   1.000
_cell.length_c   1.000
_cell.angle_alpha   90.00
_cell.angle_beta   90.00
_cell.angle_gamma   90.00
#
_symmetry.space_group_name_H-M   'P 1'
#
loop_
_entity.id
_entity.type
_entity.pdbx_description
1 polymer ?
#
loop_
_entity_poly.entity_id
_entity_poly.type
_entity_poly.pdbx_seq_one_letter_code
_entity_poly.pdbx_strand_id
1 'polypeptide(L)'
;MGVGAFNLLLSLLPSKVLSLLEIVGFSGKKDLGLQLLHEGRKIEHGVRDPLCALIILVYDLYATQMTGDTCLDDNGDEISALEEARRILPSCMKKAPDSAFFLFLNGRLETLCGNFKLAREYFFKSIESQSDFVNFHHICYWELMWCHCVQAEWMDAMKYAERLTCESKWSHATYRYLMAAFIIQFLEEERRAATEGAGKTPPSSPISTDPREDADGGTLAKHAEDLLRSVPQMIQRIAGKSLPIEKFAMKKATRYFEQGNRLTLPGLELMYLWNGFKLISNKKELISKFLLTIEAKIQNLVTNKNSIVNFTDDFCMATLLKGVCLRCLKKNFQAKMCFTEVLMNEKAIRQDKYVLPFSEVELCQIAMHEGELDEAKRHLDKAWTYTKYSLEARLHFRLHSLTALLKEKKTSKLVCKSLEASPAGSWHNGLNQSEDGEDNPFNIQFDPKLDNMDDAPITLELDADK
;
A
#
# COMPACT_ATOMS: atom_id res chain seq x y z
N MET A 1 -16.33 21.10 5.23
CA MET A 1 -16.51 19.79 4.55
C MET A 1 -16.14 19.84 3.08
N GLY A 2 -16.97 20.38 2.17
CA GLY A 2 -16.74 20.31 0.71
C GLY A 2 -15.37 20.82 0.25
N VAL A 3 -14.96 22.00 0.72
CA VAL A 3 -13.63 22.59 0.42
C VAL A 3 -12.48 21.71 0.93
N GLY A 4 -12.65 21.12 2.12
CA GLY A 4 -11.65 20.21 2.72
C GLY A 4 -11.51 18.92 1.92
N ALA A 5 -12.65 18.30 1.58
CA ALA A 5 -12.71 17.12 0.74
C ALA A 5 -12.10 17.36 -0.64
N PHE A 6 -12.40 18.51 -1.26
CA PHE A 6 -11.87 18.90 -2.55
C PHE A 6 -10.35 19.05 -2.54
N ASN A 7 -9.80 19.77 -1.55
CA ASN A 7 -8.36 19.94 -1.39
C ASN A 7 -7.65 18.60 -1.19
N LEU A 8 -8.23 17.72 -0.35
CA LEU A 8 -7.70 16.40 -0.08
C LEU A 8 -7.71 15.54 -1.35
N LEU A 9 -8.86 15.42 -2.03
CA LEU A 9 -8.98 14.60 -3.24
C LEU A 9 -8.04 15.05 -4.36
N LEU A 10 -7.93 16.37 -4.61
CA LEU A 10 -7.00 16.88 -5.60
C LEU A 10 -5.55 16.55 -5.25
N SER A 11 -5.16 16.66 -3.98
CA SER A 11 -3.77 16.37 -3.56
C SER A 11 -3.33 14.92 -3.84
N LEU A 12 -4.28 14.00 -4.05
CA LEU A 12 -4.02 12.59 -4.35
C LEU A 12 -3.91 12.29 -5.84
N LEU A 13 -4.24 13.25 -6.70
CA LEU A 13 -4.21 13.03 -8.14
C LEU A 13 -2.78 13.02 -8.68
N PRO A 14 -2.51 12.21 -9.72
CA PRO A 14 -1.22 12.24 -10.42
C PRO A 14 -0.87 13.64 -10.94
N SER A 15 0.42 13.98 -10.96
CA SER A 15 0.88 15.33 -11.33
C SER A 15 0.40 15.80 -12.72
N LYS A 16 0.25 14.88 -13.67
CA LYS A 16 -0.27 15.19 -15.02
C LYS A 16 -1.74 15.60 -15.02
N VAL A 17 -2.54 15.05 -14.10
CA VAL A 17 -3.95 15.41 -13.94
C VAL A 17 -4.05 16.72 -13.16
N LEU A 18 -3.25 16.86 -12.10
CA LEU A 18 -3.11 18.10 -11.36
C LEU A 18 -2.72 19.28 -12.26
N SER A 19 -1.71 19.13 -13.11
CA SER A 19 -1.26 20.21 -14.01
C SER A 19 -2.36 20.69 -14.97
N LEU A 20 -3.27 19.79 -15.39
CA LEU A 20 -4.41 20.18 -16.23
C LEU A 20 -5.47 20.95 -15.44
N LEU A 21 -5.70 20.56 -14.18
CA LEU A 21 -6.66 21.22 -13.30
C LEU A 21 -6.12 22.58 -12.81
N GLU A 22 -4.80 22.68 -12.60
CA GLU A 22 -4.11 23.93 -12.24
C GLU A 22 -4.22 24.99 -13.33
N ILE A 23 -4.20 24.60 -14.61
CA ILE A 23 -4.45 25.51 -15.75
C ILE A 23 -5.83 26.17 -15.65
N VAL A 24 -6.82 25.45 -15.09
CA VAL A 24 -8.20 25.95 -14.89
C VAL A 24 -8.35 26.60 -13.50
N GLY A 25 -7.27 26.75 -12.75
CA GLY A 25 -7.24 27.44 -11.45
C GLY A 25 -7.50 26.55 -10.23
N PHE A 26 -7.54 25.22 -10.40
CA PHE A 26 -7.73 24.29 -9.28
C PHE A 26 -6.39 23.73 -8.78
N SER A 27 -6.12 23.90 -7.49
CA SER A 27 -5.02 23.24 -6.79
C SER A 27 -5.52 22.62 -5.49
N GLY A 28 -4.83 21.58 -5.00
CA GLY A 28 -5.19 20.88 -3.77
C GLY A 28 -4.02 20.80 -2.81
N LYS A 29 -4.23 21.24 -1.57
CA LYS A 29 -3.26 21.08 -0.48
C LYS A 29 -3.78 20.06 0.53
N LYS A 30 -3.06 18.94 0.70
CA LYS A 30 -3.42 17.85 1.62
C LYS A 30 -3.68 18.37 3.04
N ASP A 31 -2.72 19.10 3.62
CA ASP A 31 -2.78 19.53 5.02
C ASP A 31 -3.95 20.51 5.27
N LEU A 32 -4.16 21.44 4.34
CA LEU A 32 -5.33 22.33 4.38
C LEU A 32 -6.63 21.53 4.28
N GLY A 33 -6.67 20.53 3.39
CA GLY A 33 -7.82 19.63 3.24
C GLY A 33 -8.19 18.94 4.54
N LEU A 34 -7.21 18.30 5.19
CA LEU A 34 -7.37 17.64 6.48
C LEU A 34 -7.77 18.61 7.59
N GLN A 35 -7.10 19.77 7.69
CA GLN A 35 -7.43 20.80 8.69
C GLN A 35 -8.90 21.23 8.57
N LEU A 36 -9.38 21.53 7.36
CA LEU A 36 -10.77 21.95 7.14
C LEU A 36 -11.79 20.83 7.41
N LEU A 37 -11.41 19.57 7.25
CA LEU A 37 -12.25 18.42 7.63
C LEU A 37 -12.31 18.30 9.16
N HIS A 38 -11.18 18.47 9.87
CA HIS A 38 -11.17 18.49 11.34
C HIS A 38 -12.01 19.64 11.92
N GLU A 39 -11.89 20.86 11.38
CA GLU A 39 -12.77 21.98 11.77
C GLU A 39 -14.24 21.66 11.49
N GLY A 40 -14.52 20.99 10.37
CA GLY A 40 -15.86 20.51 10.04
C GLY A 40 -16.45 19.52 11.05
N ARG A 41 -15.61 18.78 11.79
CA ARG A 41 -16.02 17.84 12.83
C ARG A 41 -16.32 18.50 14.18
N LYS A 42 -15.74 19.67 14.46
CA LYS A 42 -16.04 20.45 15.67
C LYS A 42 -17.47 20.98 15.69
N ILE A 43 -18.14 21.00 14.54
CA ILE A 43 -19.56 21.34 14.45
C ILE A 43 -20.37 20.10 14.85
N GLU A 44 -20.47 19.89 16.16
CA GLU A 44 -21.21 18.78 16.76
C GLU A 44 -22.72 18.90 16.49
N HIS A 45 -23.45 17.79 16.61
CA HIS A 45 -24.91 17.70 16.43
C HIS A 45 -25.46 17.97 15.02
N GLY A 46 -24.65 17.80 13.98
CA GLY A 46 -25.11 17.85 12.58
C GLY A 46 -24.47 16.78 11.70
N VAL A 47 -24.93 16.69 10.44
CA VAL A 47 -24.41 15.72 9.45
C VAL A 47 -22.95 15.96 9.06
N ARG A 48 -22.39 17.14 9.38
CA ARG A 48 -21.01 17.50 9.02
C ARG A 48 -19.96 16.68 9.76
N ASP A 49 -20.17 16.38 11.05
CA ASP A 49 -19.23 15.57 11.83
C ASP A 49 -19.06 14.17 11.22
N PRO A 50 -20.10 13.32 11.11
CA PRO A 50 -19.93 11.98 10.58
C PRO A 50 -19.44 11.97 9.12
N LEU A 51 -19.85 12.91 8.27
CA LEU A 51 -19.37 12.97 6.89
C LEU A 51 -17.89 13.39 6.79
N CYS A 52 -17.44 14.38 7.57
CA CYS A 52 -16.03 14.73 7.63
C CYS A 52 -15.20 13.57 8.19
N ALA A 53 -15.70 12.88 9.23
CA ALA A 53 -15.06 11.70 9.79
C ALA A 53 -14.92 10.58 8.76
N LEU A 54 -15.97 10.29 7.98
CA LEU A 54 -15.91 9.30 6.90
C LEU A 54 -14.84 9.64 5.85
N ILE A 55 -14.75 10.91 5.44
CA ILE A 55 -13.75 11.34 4.44
C ILE A 55 -12.33 11.17 4.97
N ILE A 56 -12.07 11.57 6.23
CA ILE A 56 -10.76 11.39 6.88
C ILE A 56 -10.44 9.89 6.98
N LEU A 57 -11.37 9.08 7.49
CA LEU A 57 -11.16 7.63 7.65
C LEU A 57 -10.94 6.91 6.32
N VAL A 58 -11.68 7.24 5.25
CA VAL A 58 -11.46 6.66 3.92
C VAL A 58 -10.09 7.06 3.38
N TYR A 59 -9.67 8.30 3.60
CA TYR A 59 -8.34 8.73 3.24
C TYR A 59 -7.26 7.92 3.98
N ASP A 60 -7.34 7.87 5.31
CA ASP A 60 -6.34 7.22 6.17
C ASP A 60 -6.29 5.70 6.00
N LEU A 61 -7.42 5.03 5.76
CA LEU A 61 -7.53 3.56 5.73
C LEU A 61 -7.48 2.95 4.32
N TYR A 62 -7.68 3.75 3.26
CA TYR A 62 -7.67 3.28 1.87
C TYR A 62 -6.71 4.05 0.96
N ALA A 63 -6.76 5.38 0.96
CA ALA A 63 -5.98 6.17 0.01
C ALA A 63 -4.47 6.05 0.26
N THR A 64 -4.06 6.09 1.53
CA THR A 64 -2.66 5.86 1.97
C THR A 64 -2.14 4.48 1.52
N GLN A 65 -2.97 3.43 1.61
CA GLN A 65 -2.58 2.10 1.16
C GLN A 65 -2.35 2.05 -0.36
N MET A 66 -3.13 2.80 -1.15
CA MET A 66 -2.94 2.89 -2.60
C MET A 66 -1.64 3.60 -2.99
N THR A 67 -1.27 4.65 -2.25
CA THR A 67 0.00 5.37 -2.45
C THR A 67 1.21 4.62 -1.89
N GLY A 68 0.98 3.55 -1.13
CA GLY A 68 2.04 2.74 -0.57
C GLY A 68 2.68 3.34 0.69
N ASP A 69 2.08 4.39 1.24
CA ASP A 69 2.31 4.88 2.60
C ASP A 69 1.72 3.84 3.55
N THR A 70 2.52 3.33 4.50
CA THR A 70 2.19 2.08 5.21
C THR A 70 1.43 2.27 6.51
N CYS A 71 0.89 1.15 7.00
CA CYS A 71 0.20 1.00 8.29
C CYS A 71 1.20 0.86 9.45
N LEU A 72 2.40 0.40 9.13
CA LEU A 72 3.52 0.25 10.05
C LEU A 72 4.75 0.97 9.47
N ASP A 73 5.49 1.65 10.32
CA ASP A 73 6.77 2.23 9.99
C ASP A 73 7.86 1.15 9.97
N ASP A 74 9.11 1.57 9.80
CA ASP A 74 10.22 0.65 9.65
C ASP A 74 10.62 -0.06 10.95
N ASN A 75 10.21 0.43 12.12
CA ASN A 75 10.37 -0.27 13.40
C ASN A 75 9.29 -1.33 13.62
N GLY A 76 8.27 -1.35 12.74
CA GLY A 76 7.07 -2.14 12.95
C GLY A 76 6.09 -1.45 13.90
N ASP A 77 6.31 -0.16 14.18
CA ASP A 77 5.39 0.68 14.94
C ASP A 77 4.29 1.18 14.03
N GLU A 78 3.12 1.43 14.59
CA GLU A 78 1.96 1.92 13.84
C GLU A 78 2.23 3.34 13.30
N ILE A 79 2.03 3.56 11.99
CA ILE A 79 2.20 4.91 11.41
C ILE A 79 1.08 5.81 11.93
N SER A 80 1.39 7.10 12.14
CA SER A 80 0.45 8.17 12.54
C SER A 80 -0.88 8.19 11.79
N ALA A 81 -0.91 7.67 10.55
CA ALA A 81 -2.15 7.52 9.77
C ALA A 81 -3.22 6.66 10.48
N LEU A 82 -2.83 5.65 11.27
CA LEU A 82 -3.79 4.83 12.02
C LEU A 82 -4.13 5.42 13.39
N GLU A 83 -3.27 6.26 13.97
CA GLU A 83 -3.53 6.95 15.24
C GLU A 83 -4.81 7.79 15.16
N GLU A 84 -4.96 8.53 14.06
CA GLU A 84 -6.16 9.35 13.85
C GLU A 84 -7.39 8.45 13.70
N ALA A 85 -7.33 7.39 12.90
CA ALA A 85 -8.44 6.44 12.76
C ALA A 85 -8.87 5.83 14.12
N ARG A 86 -7.91 5.44 14.96
CA ARG A 86 -8.15 4.94 16.33
C ARG A 86 -8.80 5.97 17.24
N ARG A 87 -8.51 7.26 17.03
CA ARG A 87 -9.09 8.36 17.79
C ARG A 87 -10.52 8.67 17.34
N ILE A 88 -10.77 8.62 16.03
CA ILE A 88 -12.07 8.98 15.42
C ILE A 88 -13.12 7.89 15.63
N LEU A 89 -12.78 6.64 15.27
CA LEU A 89 -13.75 5.55 15.15
C LEU A 89 -14.55 5.27 16.44
N PRO A 90 -13.93 5.20 17.64
CA PRO A 90 -14.68 4.93 18.87
C PRO A 90 -15.76 5.97 19.15
N SER A 91 -15.49 7.25 18.90
CA SER A 91 -16.46 8.33 19.08
C SER A 91 -17.61 8.21 18.08
N CYS A 92 -17.30 7.94 16.80
CA CYS A 92 -18.31 7.73 15.76
C CYS A 92 -19.20 6.52 16.04
N MET A 93 -18.61 5.38 16.44
CA MET A 93 -19.32 4.16 16.77
C MET A 93 -20.15 4.28 18.05
N LYS A 94 -19.71 5.09 19.03
CA LYS A 94 -20.55 5.40 20.20
C LYS A 94 -21.80 6.18 19.82
N LYS A 95 -21.70 7.11 18.86
CA LYS A 95 -22.82 7.91 18.35
C LYS A 95 -23.73 7.11 17.41
N ALA A 96 -23.18 6.20 16.63
CA ALA A 96 -23.89 5.40 15.63
C ALA A 96 -23.36 3.94 15.60
N PRO A 97 -23.75 3.11 16.59
CA PRO A 97 -23.18 1.76 16.79
C PRO A 97 -23.48 0.80 15.65
N ASP A 98 -24.66 0.90 15.05
CA ASP A 98 -25.11 0.04 13.94
C ASP A 98 -24.82 0.66 12.56
N SER A 99 -23.95 1.67 12.48
CA SER A 99 -23.57 2.26 11.20
C SER A 99 -22.76 1.27 10.37
N ALA A 100 -23.33 0.82 9.25
CA ALA A 100 -22.64 -0.07 8.31
C ALA A 100 -21.24 0.47 7.92
N PHE A 101 -21.14 1.79 7.68
CA PHE A 101 -19.87 2.44 7.31
C PHE A 101 -18.83 2.44 8.43
N PHE A 102 -19.20 2.79 9.67
CA PHE A 102 -18.22 2.82 10.76
C PHE A 102 -17.83 1.40 11.21
N LEU A 103 -18.75 0.43 11.17
CA LEU A 103 -18.43 -0.98 11.37
C LEU A 103 -17.44 -1.48 10.31
N PHE A 104 -17.70 -1.18 9.03
CA PHE A 104 -16.81 -1.52 7.93
C PHE A 104 -15.42 -0.90 8.09
N LEU A 105 -15.35 0.41 8.36
CA LEU A 105 -14.09 1.12 8.53
C LEU A 105 -13.32 0.65 9.77
N ASN A 106 -14.02 0.22 10.83
CA ASN A 106 -13.36 -0.40 11.97
C ASN A 106 -12.79 -1.78 11.61
N GLY A 107 -13.53 -2.61 10.87
CA GLY A 107 -12.99 -3.87 10.34
C GLY A 107 -11.77 -3.64 9.43
N ARG A 108 -11.79 -2.56 8.67
CA ARG A 108 -10.64 -2.14 7.86
C ARG A 108 -9.44 -1.73 8.71
N LEU A 109 -9.63 -0.90 9.75
CA LEU A 109 -8.58 -0.57 10.71
C LEU A 109 -7.94 -1.83 11.29
N GLU A 110 -8.75 -2.78 11.77
CA GLU A 110 -8.26 -4.04 12.32
C GLU A 110 -7.49 -4.88 11.29
N THR A 111 -7.89 -4.84 10.01
CA THR A 111 -7.14 -5.48 8.91
C THR A 111 -5.75 -4.87 8.77
N LEU A 112 -5.64 -3.54 8.82
CA LEU A 112 -4.37 -2.82 8.72
C LEU A 112 -3.45 -3.07 9.92
N CYS A 113 -4.04 -3.34 11.09
CA CYS A 113 -3.32 -3.74 12.30
C CYS A 113 -2.93 -5.24 12.32
N GLY A 114 -3.35 -6.02 11.32
CA GLY A 114 -3.09 -7.46 11.26
C GLY A 114 -3.97 -8.31 12.20
N ASN A 115 -5.07 -7.74 12.70
CA ASN A 115 -6.08 -8.39 13.55
C ASN A 115 -7.20 -9.00 12.71
N PHE A 116 -6.85 -9.92 11.80
CA PHE A 116 -7.79 -10.42 10.79
C PHE A 116 -9.04 -11.09 11.36
N LYS A 117 -8.95 -11.76 12.52
CA LYS A 117 -10.14 -12.35 13.16
C LYS A 117 -11.17 -11.28 13.53
N LEU A 118 -10.73 -10.23 14.22
CA LEU A 118 -11.59 -9.14 14.65
C LEU A 118 -12.08 -8.32 13.45
N ALA A 119 -11.24 -8.13 12.43
CA ALA A 119 -11.64 -7.51 11.17
C ALA A 119 -12.84 -8.23 10.54
N ARG A 120 -12.78 -9.56 10.42
CA ARG A 120 -13.89 -10.37 9.89
C ARG A 120 -15.17 -10.20 10.70
N GLU A 121 -15.09 -10.20 12.04
CA GLU A 121 -16.25 -9.97 12.91
C GLU A 121 -16.93 -8.62 12.62
N TYR A 122 -16.14 -7.56 12.42
CA TYR A 122 -16.69 -6.25 12.07
C TYR A 122 -17.28 -6.19 10.66
N PHE A 123 -16.67 -6.85 9.67
CA PHE A 123 -17.26 -6.92 8.33
C PHE A 123 -18.59 -7.67 8.32
N PHE A 124 -18.73 -8.75 9.10
CA PHE A 124 -20.02 -9.43 9.25
C PHE A 124 -21.06 -8.54 9.94
N LYS A 125 -20.71 -7.88 11.05
CA LYS A 125 -21.62 -6.91 11.71
C LYS A 125 -22.06 -5.80 10.75
N SER A 126 -21.16 -5.31 9.92
CA SER A 126 -21.43 -4.30 8.90
C SER A 126 -22.39 -4.78 7.80
N ILE A 127 -22.30 -6.05 7.41
CA ILE A 127 -23.25 -6.69 6.49
C ILE A 127 -24.62 -6.82 7.16
N GLU A 128 -24.65 -7.30 8.40
CA GLU A 128 -25.89 -7.55 9.16
C GLU A 128 -26.63 -6.26 9.53
N SER A 129 -25.94 -5.13 9.63
CA SER A 129 -26.54 -3.86 10.04
C SER A 129 -27.48 -3.24 8.99
N GLN A 130 -27.50 -3.73 7.75
CA GLN A 130 -28.38 -3.23 6.70
C GLN A 130 -28.63 -4.26 5.59
N SER A 131 -29.81 -4.24 4.98
CA SER A 131 -30.17 -5.10 3.82
C SER A 131 -30.49 -4.34 2.54
N ASP A 132 -30.60 -3.01 2.60
CA ASP A 132 -31.12 -2.20 1.50
C ASP A 132 -30.11 -1.99 0.36
N PHE A 133 -28.81 -1.95 0.70
CA PHE A 133 -27.74 -1.67 -0.24
C PHE A 133 -26.79 -2.87 -0.40
N VAL A 134 -27.23 -3.85 -1.18
CA VAL A 134 -26.48 -5.10 -1.45
C VAL A 134 -25.07 -4.85 -1.99
N ASN A 135 -24.87 -3.80 -2.81
CA ASN A 135 -23.53 -3.47 -3.31
C ASN A 135 -22.54 -3.13 -2.19
N PHE A 136 -23.01 -2.68 -1.02
CA PHE A 136 -22.15 -2.46 0.14
C PHE A 136 -21.67 -3.78 0.75
N HIS A 137 -22.51 -4.82 0.73
CA HIS A 137 -22.10 -6.17 1.13
C HIS A 137 -20.97 -6.70 0.24
N HIS A 138 -20.99 -6.39 -1.06
CA HIS A 138 -19.90 -6.77 -1.97
C HIS A 138 -18.55 -6.14 -1.55
N ILE A 139 -18.54 -4.90 -1.04
CA ILE A 139 -17.32 -4.28 -0.53
C ILE A 139 -16.82 -5.04 0.72
N CYS A 140 -17.74 -5.47 1.59
CA CYS A 140 -17.38 -6.30 2.74
C CYS A 140 -16.84 -7.67 2.32
N TYR A 141 -17.46 -8.34 1.34
CA TYR A 141 -16.95 -9.62 0.80
C TYR A 141 -15.58 -9.47 0.14
N TRP A 142 -15.32 -8.33 -0.50
CA TRP A 142 -14.00 -8.02 -1.04
C TRP A 142 -12.94 -7.92 0.07
N GLU A 143 -13.23 -7.24 1.18
CA GLU A 143 -12.28 -7.18 2.31
C GLU A 143 -12.11 -8.56 2.98
N LEU A 144 -13.21 -9.30 3.19
CA LEU A 144 -13.17 -10.66 3.74
C LEU A 144 -12.28 -11.59 2.90
N MET A 145 -12.42 -11.54 1.56
CA MET A 145 -11.56 -12.28 0.64
C MET A 145 -10.07 -11.97 0.89
N TRP A 146 -9.70 -10.70 1.04
CA TRP A 146 -8.31 -10.31 1.29
C TRP A 146 -7.82 -10.69 2.68
N CYS A 147 -8.66 -10.64 3.72
CA CYS A 147 -8.31 -11.15 5.06
C CYS A 147 -7.92 -12.63 5.02
N HIS A 148 -8.65 -13.45 4.26
CA HIS A 148 -8.32 -14.87 4.07
C HIS A 148 -7.06 -15.04 3.19
N CYS A 149 -7.00 -14.34 2.06
CA CYS A 149 -5.89 -14.42 1.10
C CYS A 149 -4.53 -14.14 1.75
N VAL A 150 -4.41 -13.04 2.53
CA VAL A 150 -3.13 -12.69 3.15
C VAL A 150 -2.67 -13.66 4.22
N GLN A 151 -3.57 -14.49 4.75
CA GLN A 151 -3.27 -15.55 5.72
C GLN A 151 -3.01 -16.92 5.05
N ALA A 152 -2.93 -16.98 3.72
CA ALA A 152 -2.86 -18.22 2.93
C ALA A 152 -4.09 -19.13 3.08
N GLU A 153 -5.24 -18.58 3.48
CA GLU A 153 -6.53 -19.31 3.55
C GLU A 153 -7.19 -19.28 2.16
N TRP A 154 -6.52 -19.86 1.17
CA TRP A 154 -6.81 -19.69 -0.26
C TRP A 154 -8.23 -20.08 -0.66
N MET A 155 -8.74 -21.20 -0.13
CA MET A 155 -10.07 -21.70 -0.47
C MET A 155 -11.18 -20.86 0.17
N ASP A 156 -10.94 -20.29 1.36
CA ASP A 156 -11.89 -19.35 1.96
C ASP A 156 -11.89 -18.01 1.22
N ALA A 157 -10.73 -17.53 0.77
CA ALA A 157 -10.66 -16.38 -0.14
C ALA A 157 -11.42 -16.66 -1.45
N MET A 158 -11.27 -17.86 -2.02
CA MET A 158 -11.99 -18.27 -3.22
C MET A 158 -13.51 -18.21 -3.05
N LYS A 159 -14.07 -18.66 -1.91
CA LYS A 159 -15.53 -18.58 -1.64
C LYS A 159 -16.08 -17.16 -1.75
N TYR A 160 -15.34 -16.15 -1.26
CA TYR A 160 -15.77 -14.77 -1.39
C TYR A 160 -15.62 -14.23 -2.81
N ALA A 161 -14.57 -14.64 -3.55
CA ALA A 161 -14.45 -14.31 -4.96
C ALA A 161 -15.57 -14.95 -5.82
N GLU A 162 -15.99 -16.16 -5.48
CA GLU A 162 -17.15 -16.83 -6.07
C GLU A 162 -18.43 -16.05 -5.80
N ARG A 163 -18.68 -15.71 -4.53
CA ARG A 163 -19.84 -14.91 -4.13
C ARG A 163 -19.91 -13.59 -4.90
N LEU A 164 -18.79 -12.88 -5.01
CA LEU A 164 -18.69 -11.66 -5.82
C LEU A 164 -18.96 -11.92 -7.30
N THR A 165 -18.51 -13.06 -7.84
CA THR A 165 -18.78 -13.44 -9.24
C THR A 165 -20.27 -13.70 -9.47
N CYS A 166 -20.98 -14.28 -8.50
CA CYS A 166 -22.40 -14.59 -8.59
C CYS A 166 -23.30 -13.37 -8.36
N GLU A 167 -22.96 -12.50 -7.39
CA GLU A 167 -23.84 -11.43 -6.93
C GLU A 167 -23.52 -10.06 -7.56
N SER A 168 -22.25 -9.76 -7.85
CA SER A 168 -21.84 -8.45 -8.36
C SER A 168 -21.94 -8.37 -9.88
N LYS A 169 -22.36 -7.22 -10.40
CA LYS A 169 -22.37 -6.91 -11.84
C LYS A 169 -21.07 -6.29 -12.35
N TRP A 170 -20.13 -6.04 -11.44
CA TRP A 170 -18.88 -5.34 -11.73
C TRP A 170 -17.74 -6.33 -11.86
N SER A 171 -16.84 -6.11 -12.81
CA SER A 171 -15.51 -6.72 -12.81
C SER A 171 -15.46 -8.25 -12.82
N HIS A 172 -16.44 -8.94 -13.43
CA HIS A 172 -16.52 -10.41 -13.45
C HIS A 172 -15.23 -11.09 -13.92
N ALA A 173 -14.55 -10.54 -14.93
CA ALA A 173 -13.26 -11.05 -15.40
C ALA A 173 -12.20 -11.07 -14.30
N THR A 174 -12.23 -10.06 -13.41
CA THR A 174 -11.31 -9.99 -12.27
C THR A 174 -11.66 -11.04 -11.22
N TYR A 175 -12.93 -11.17 -10.82
CA TYR A 175 -13.31 -12.12 -9.79
C TYR A 175 -13.04 -13.57 -10.21
N ARG A 176 -13.29 -13.92 -11.47
CA ARG A 176 -12.94 -15.26 -11.99
C ARG A 176 -11.45 -15.52 -12.03
N TYR A 177 -10.65 -14.51 -12.38
CA TYR A 177 -9.21 -14.64 -12.31
C TYR A 177 -8.72 -14.82 -10.87
N LEU A 178 -9.28 -14.07 -9.90
CA LEU A 178 -8.96 -14.23 -8.48
C LEU A 178 -9.29 -15.65 -8.00
N MET A 179 -10.49 -16.17 -8.32
CA MET A 179 -10.87 -17.55 -8.01
C MET A 179 -9.84 -18.55 -8.55
N ALA A 180 -9.53 -18.48 -9.85
CA ALA A 180 -8.58 -19.38 -10.47
C ALA A 180 -7.17 -19.26 -9.86
N ALA A 181 -6.71 -18.04 -9.59
CA ALA A 181 -5.42 -17.80 -8.96
C ALA A 181 -5.32 -18.41 -7.56
N PHE A 182 -6.38 -18.30 -6.75
CA PHE A 182 -6.41 -18.92 -5.42
C PHE A 182 -6.44 -20.45 -5.49
N ILE A 183 -7.19 -21.02 -6.43
CA ILE A 183 -7.21 -22.48 -6.66
C ILE A 183 -5.83 -22.97 -7.10
N ILE A 184 -5.20 -22.31 -8.07
CA ILE A 184 -3.87 -22.70 -8.58
C ILE A 184 -2.83 -22.63 -7.45
N GLN A 185 -2.87 -21.57 -6.64
CA GLN A 185 -1.97 -21.41 -5.49
C GLN A 185 -2.18 -22.52 -4.45
N PHE A 186 -3.44 -22.83 -4.12
CA PHE A 186 -3.80 -23.91 -3.20
C PHE A 186 -3.29 -25.27 -3.67
N LEU A 187 -3.57 -25.65 -4.93
CA LEU A 187 -3.15 -26.93 -5.50
C LEU A 187 -1.62 -27.07 -5.52
N GLU A 188 -0.90 -25.98 -5.81
CA GLU A 188 0.55 -25.98 -5.79
C GLU A 188 1.10 -26.25 -4.37
N GLU A 189 0.52 -25.62 -3.34
CA GLU A 189 0.93 -25.81 -1.95
C GLU A 189 0.61 -27.22 -1.43
N GLU A 190 -0.55 -27.78 -1.77
CA GLU A 190 -0.96 -29.15 -1.43
C GLU A 190 0.00 -30.19 -2.03
N ARG A 191 0.31 -30.07 -3.33
CA ARG A 191 1.26 -30.96 -4.01
C ARG A 191 2.65 -30.91 -3.37
N ARG A 192 3.08 -29.71 -2.96
CA ARG A 192 4.36 -29.53 -2.25
C ARG A 192 4.33 -30.23 -0.90
N ALA A 193 3.30 -30.01 -0.09
CA ALA A 193 3.14 -30.65 1.21
C ALA A 193 3.12 -32.18 1.11
N ALA A 194 2.43 -32.73 0.10
CA ALA A 194 2.40 -34.16 -0.18
C ALA A 194 3.79 -34.73 -0.55
N THR A 195 4.58 -33.97 -1.33
CA THR A 195 5.94 -34.38 -1.73
C THR A 195 6.91 -34.36 -0.54
N GLU A 196 6.84 -33.32 0.29
CA GLU A 196 7.66 -33.17 1.51
C GLU A 196 7.32 -34.26 2.54
N GLY A 197 6.04 -34.54 2.78
CA GLY A 197 5.59 -35.58 3.70
C GLY A 197 5.95 -37.00 3.26
N ALA A 198 6.11 -37.24 1.95
CA ALA A 198 6.49 -38.53 1.40
C ALA A 198 8.01 -38.78 1.36
N GLY A 199 8.84 -37.80 1.73
CA GLY A 199 10.31 -37.90 1.65
C GLY A 199 10.85 -38.11 0.22
N LYS A 200 10.04 -37.79 -0.80
CA LYS A 200 10.38 -37.97 -2.21
C LYS A 200 11.10 -36.74 -2.72
N THR A 201 12.10 -36.93 -3.57
CA THR A 201 12.66 -35.84 -4.38
C THR A 201 11.56 -35.26 -5.26
N PRO A 202 11.42 -33.92 -5.36
CA PRO A 202 10.44 -33.30 -6.23
C PRO A 202 10.57 -33.82 -7.67
N PRO A 203 9.46 -34.05 -8.38
CA PRO A 203 9.50 -34.63 -9.72
C PRO A 203 10.42 -33.81 -10.64
N SER A 204 11.26 -34.52 -11.40
CA SER A 204 12.25 -33.96 -12.32
C SER A 204 11.63 -33.32 -13.57
N SER A 205 10.32 -33.37 -13.74
CA SER A 205 9.62 -32.79 -14.88
C SER A 205 8.57 -31.76 -14.43
N PRO A 206 8.57 -30.54 -14.99
CA PRO A 206 7.77 -29.41 -14.52
C PRO A 206 6.39 -29.29 -15.19
N ILE A 207 6.00 -30.20 -16.09
CA ILE A 207 4.99 -29.92 -17.12
C ILE A 207 3.75 -30.82 -17.12
N SER A 208 3.70 -31.89 -16.33
CA SER A 208 2.50 -32.73 -16.29
C SER A 208 2.38 -33.39 -14.94
N THR A 209 1.96 -32.63 -13.93
CA THR A 209 1.23 -33.26 -12.83
C THR A 209 -0.13 -33.60 -13.41
N ASP A 210 -0.42 -34.88 -13.55
CA ASP A 210 -1.74 -35.31 -13.99
C ASP A 210 -2.74 -34.83 -12.94
N PRO A 211 -3.71 -33.96 -13.28
CA PRO A 211 -4.66 -33.44 -12.30
C PRO A 211 -5.41 -34.56 -11.57
N ARG A 212 -5.50 -35.76 -12.14
CA ARG A 212 -6.10 -36.94 -11.50
C ARG A 212 -5.34 -37.42 -10.27
N GLU A 213 -4.08 -37.01 -10.10
CA GLU A 213 -3.27 -37.28 -8.92
C GLU A 213 -3.56 -36.31 -7.76
N ASP A 214 -4.28 -35.22 -8.01
CA ASP A 214 -4.74 -34.32 -6.96
C ASP A 214 -5.76 -35.05 -6.05
N ALA A 215 -5.82 -34.68 -4.77
CA ALA A 215 -6.67 -35.35 -3.78
C ALA A 215 -8.17 -35.34 -4.14
N ASP A 216 -8.60 -34.38 -4.97
CA ASP A 216 -9.97 -34.22 -5.46
C ASP A 216 -10.20 -34.80 -6.87
N GLY A 217 -9.23 -35.57 -7.38
CA GLY A 217 -9.26 -36.17 -8.72
C GLY A 217 -9.16 -35.16 -9.87
N GLY A 218 -8.69 -33.93 -9.62
CA GLY A 218 -8.49 -32.90 -10.64
C GLY A 218 -9.69 -31.98 -10.85
N THR A 219 -10.68 -32.05 -9.96
CA THR A 219 -11.92 -31.26 -10.04
C THR A 219 -11.63 -29.75 -9.98
N LEU A 220 -10.83 -29.32 -9.00
CA LEU A 220 -10.41 -27.94 -8.81
C LEU A 220 -9.51 -27.46 -9.94
N ALA A 221 -8.59 -28.30 -10.43
CA ALA A 221 -7.76 -27.96 -11.57
C ALA A 221 -8.61 -27.64 -12.80
N LYS A 222 -9.57 -28.51 -13.14
CA LYS A 222 -10.53 -28.27 -14.23
C LYS A 222 -11.36 -27.02 -13.99
N HIS A 223 -11.82 -26.79 -12.75
CA HIS A 223 -12.57 -25.59 -12.42
C HIS A 223 -11.76 -24.31 -12.66
N ALA A 224 -10.48 -24.27 -12.27
CA ALA A 224 -9.58 -23.16 -12.55
C ALA A 224 -9.38 -22.94 -14.06
N GLU A 225 -9.25 -24.02 -14.84
CA GLU A 225 -9.18 -23.93 -16.30
C GLU A 225 -10.44 -23.32 -16.92
N ASP A 226 -11.62 -23.77 -16.51
CA ASP A 226 -12.91 -23.26 -17.00
C ASP A 226 -13.09 -21.77 -16.65
N LEU A 227 -12.71 -21.38 -15.43
CA LEU A 227 -12.69 -19.99 -15.00
C LEU A 227 -11.79 -19.14 -15.91
N LEU A 228 -10.53 -19.53 -16.10
CA LEU A 228 -9.57 -18.78 -16.92
C LEU A 228 -9.97 -18.71 -18.38
N ARG A 229 -10.53 -19.79 -18.94
CA ARG A 229 -11.01 -19.84 -20.32
C ARG A 229 -12.13 -18.81 -20.59
N SER A 230 -12.91 -18.49 -19.56
CA SER A 230 -14.02 -17.54 -19.62
C SER A 230 -13.63 -16.07 -19.39
N VAL A 231 -12.42 -15.80 -18.88
CA VAL A 231 -11.96 -14.43 -18.57
C VAL A 231 -11.96 -13.50 -19.80
N PRO A 232 -11.42 -13.88 -20.98
CA PRO A 232 -11.36 -12.99 -22.14
C PRO A 232 -12.73 -12.48 -22.62
N GLN A 233 -13.79 -13.28 -22.46
CA GLN A 233 -15.15 -12.97 -22.89
C GLN A 233 -15.90 -12.07 -21.91
N MET A 234 -15.36 -11.86 -20.70
CA MET A 234 -16.01 -11.09 -19.62
C MET A 234 -15.44 -9.68 -19.43
N ILE A 235 -14.51 -9.28 -20.28
CA ILE A 235 -13.84 -7.99 -20.18
C ILE A 235 -14.82 -6.89 -20.55
N GLN A 236 -15.06 -6.00 -19.59
CA GLN A 236 -15.92 -4.84 -19.79
C GLN A 236 -15.10 -3.67 -20.35
N ARG A 237 -15.76 -2.83 -21.15
CA ARG A 237 -15.19 -1.56 -21.63
C ARG A 237 -16.02 -0.42 -21.06
N ILE A 238 -15.36 0.47 -20.33
CA ILE A 238 -15.95 1.70 -19.81
C ILE A 238 -15.34 2.85 -20.60
N ALA A 239 -16.18 3.65 -21.27
CA ALA A 239 -15.73 4.71 -22.19
C ALA A 239 -14.68 4.22 -23.22
N GLY A 240 -14.91 3.02 -23.79
CA GLY A 240 -14.05 2.40 -24.79
C GLY A 240 -12.74 1.78 -24.26
N LYS A 241 -12.41 1.98 -22.98
CA LYS A 241 -11.20 1.43 -22.33
C LYS A 241 -11.57 0.29 -21.38
N SER A 242 -10.79 -0.78 -21.40
CA SER A 242 -10.89 -1.85 -20.40
C SER A 242 -10.27 -1.41 -19.08
N LEU A 243 -10.81 -1.90 -17.97
CA LEU A 243 -10.25 -1.69 -16.64
C LEU A 243 -8.82 -2.26 -16.60
N PRO A 244 -7.84 -1.54 -16.00
CA PRO A 244 -6.45 -2.00 -15.97
C PRO A 244 -6.28 -3.40 -15.36
N ILE A 245 -7.08 -3.72 -14.34
CA ILE A 245 -7.01 -5.02 -13.69
C ILE A 245 -7.63 -6.14 -14.53
N GLU A 246 -8.73 -5.89 -15.21
CA GLU A 246 -9.34 -6.86 -16.13
C GLU A 246 -8.39 -7.17 -17.29
N LYS A 247 -7.69 -6.15 -17.82
CA LYS A 247 -6.65 -6.36 -18.84
C LYS A 247 -5.49 -7.21 -18.33
N PHE A 248 -5.12 -7.05 -17.06
CA PHE A 248 -4.11 -7.89 -16.42
C PHE A 248 -4.61 -9.33 -16.27
N ALA A 249 -5.83 -9.53 -15.76
CA ALA A 249 -6.48 -10.83 -15.63
C ALA A 249 -6.56 -11.57 -16.99
N MET A 250 -6.97 -10.87 -18.05
CA MET A 250 -6.99 -11.41 -19.42
C MET A 250 -5.61 -11.91 -19.85
N LYS A 251 -4.57 -11.08 -19.70
CA LYS A 251 -3.20 -11.47 -20.08
C LYS A 251 -2.72 -12.70 -19.32
N LYS A 252 -3.01 -12.77 -18.01
CA LYS A 252 -2.64 -13.92 -17.16
C LYS A 252 -3.42 -15.18 -17.55
N ALA A 253 -4.71 -15.06 -17.84
CA ALA A 253 -5.52 -16.17 -18.34
C ALA A 253 -5.02 -16.70 -19.70
N THR A 254 -4.66 -15.82 -20.63
CA THR A 254 -4.05 -16.24 -21.91
C THR A 254 -2.71 -16.94 -21.68
N ARG A 255 -1.83 -16.34 -20.86
CA ARG A 255 -0.52 -16.91 -20.54
C ARG A 255 -0.60 -18.28 -19.89
N TYR A 256 -1.60 -18.51 -19.03
CA TYR A 256 -1.80 -19.80 -18.39
C TYR A 256 -1.88 -20.95 -19.41
N PHE A 257 -2.66 -20.77 -20.48
CA PHE A 257 -2.79 -21.78 -21.54
C PHE A 257 -1.55 -21.84 -22.45
N GLU A 258 -0.91 -20.70 -22.76
CA GLU A 258 0.35 -20.65 -23.53
C GLU A 258 1.49 -21.41 -22.85
N GLN A 259 1.45 -21.53 -21.51
CA GLN A 259 2.48 -22.19 -20.70
C GLN A 259 2.10 -23.61 -20.27
N GLY A 260 1.11 -24.23 -20.90
CA GLY A 260 0.67 -25.59 -20.58
C GLY A 260 -0.07 -25.67 -19.24
N ASN A 261 -1.08 -24.81 -19.07
CA ASN A 261 -1.94 -24.75 -17.88
C ASN A 261 -1.20 -24.41 -16.58
N ARG A 262 -0.30 -23.42 -16.65
CA ARG A 262 0.54 -23.03 -15.52
C ARG A 262 0.63 -21.51 -15.34
N LEU A 263 0.60 -21.08 -14.08
CA LEU A 263 1.04 -19.75 -13.64
C LEU A 263 2.01 -19.91 -12.46
N THR A 264 2.94 -18.96 -12.31
CA THR A 264 3.92 -18.97 -11.23
C THR A 264 3.42 -18.14 -10.06
N LEU A 265 3.07 -18.81 -8.95
CA LEU A 265 2.70 -18.19 -7.67
C LEU A 265 1.60 -17.10 -7.79
N PRO A 266 0.48 -17.37 -8.51
CA PRO A 266 -0.49 -16.32 -8.83
C PRO A 266 -1.17 -15.72 -7.59
N GLY A 267 -1.32 -16.50 -6.50
CA GLY A 267 -1.85 -15.99 -5.23
C GLY A 267 -0.90 -15.00 -4.56
N LEU A 268 0.39 -15.34 -4.48
CA LEU A 268 1.41 -14.45 -3.92
C LEU A 268 1.67 -13.21 -4.80
N GLU A 269 1.60 -13.36 -6.12
CA GLU A 269 1.63 -12.24 -7.05
C GLU A 269 0.50 -11.25 -6.76
N LEU A 270 -0.73 -11.75 -6.63
CA LEU A 270 -1.89 -10.93 -6.28
C LEU A 270 -1.72 -10.25 -4.91
N MET A 271 -1.23 -10.98 -3.90
CA MET A 271 -0.92 -10.40 -2.60
C MET A 271 0.07 -9.24 -2.73
N TYR A 272 1.14 -9.39 -3.51
CA TYR A 272 2.09 -8.30 -3.73
C TYR A 272 1.46 -7.09 -4.42
N LEU A 273 0.74 -7.33 -5.51
CA LEU A 273 0.06 -6.27 -6.25
C LEU A 273 -0.96 -5.51 -5.36
N TRP A 274 -1.58 -6.18 -4.40
CA TRP A 274 -2.53 -5.60 -3.44
C TRP A 274 -1.94 -5.12 -2.11
N ASN A 275 -0.61 -4.98 -2.02
CA ASN A 275 0.07 -4.57 -0.80
C ASN A 275 -0.18 -5.52 0.39
N GLY A 276 -0.58 -6.77 0.15
CA GLY A 276 -0.91 -7.77 1.17
C GLY A 276 0.28 -8.11 2.07
N PHE A 277 1.50 -8.20 1.52
CA PHE A 277 2.72 -8.46 2.32
C PHE A 277 2.99 -7.41 3.39
N LYS A 278 2.50 -6.18 3.21
CA LYS A 278 2.64 -5.11 4.22
C LYS A 278 1.71 -5.35 5.42
N LEU A 279 0.53 -5.94 5.20
CA LEU A 279 -0.46 -6.26 6.24
C LEU A 279 0.00 -7.39 7.18
N ILE A 280 0.91 -8.23 6.71
CA ILE A 280 1.42 -9.40 7.44
C ILE A 280 2.92 -9.29 7.73
N SER A 281 3.50 -8.10 7.61
CA SER A 281 4.95 -7.89 7.79
C SER A 281 5.42 -8.25 9.21
N ASN A 282 4.54 -8.12 10.21
CA ASN A 282 4.78 -8.55 11.60
C ASN A 282 4.57 -10.07 11.82
N LYS A 283 3.97 -10.80 10.87
CA LYS A 283 3.74 -12.26 10.95
C LYS A 283 4.93 -13.03 10.36
N LYS A 284 6.08 -12.98 11.05
CA LYS A 284 7.36 -13.54 10.56
C LYS A 284 7.27 -15.01 10.13
N GLU A 285 6.56 -15.85 10.89
CA GLU A 285 6.39 -17.27 10.57
C GLU A 285 5.70 -17.50 9.22
N LEU A 286 4.63 -16.73 8.96
CA LEU A 286 3.90 -16.81 7.70
C LEU A 286 4.76 -16.32 6.53
N ILE A 287 5.50 -15.21 6.71
CA ILE A 287 6.45 -14.73 5.69
C ILE A 287 7.54 -15.77 5.41
N SER A 288 8.05 -16.44 6.45
CA SER A 288 9.02 -17.53 6.28
C SER A 288 8.43 -18.73 5.52
N LYS A 289 7.16 -19.09 5.77
CA LYS A 289 6.46 -20.13 4.99
C LYS A 289 6.36 -19.76 3.51
N PHE A 290 6.02 -18.51 3.20
CA PHE A 290 6.00 -18.03 1.81
C PHE A 290 7.38 -18.03 1.19
N LEU A 291 8.41 -17.59 1.92
CA LEU A 291 9.80 -17.60 1.44
C LEU A 291 10.23 -19.02 1.05
N LEU A 292 9.96 -20.04 1.88
CA LEU A 292 10.26 -21.44 1.58
C LEU A 292 9.53 -21.92 0.31
N THR A 293 8.25 -21.57 0.17
CA THR A 293 7.45 -21.91 -1.02
C THR A 293 8.05 -21.29 -2.28
N ILE A 294 8.44 -20.02 -2.21
CA ILE A 294 9.05 -19.28 -3.32
C ILE A 294 10.43 -19.87 -3.67
N GLU A 295 11.26 -20.19 -2.68
CA GLU A 295 12.59 -20.77 -2.91
C GLU A 295 12.50 -22.14 -3.58
N ALA A 296 11.58 -23.00 -3.12
CA ALA A 296 11.30 -24.27 -3.78
C ALA A 296 10.84 -24.07 -5.23
N LYS A 297 9.98 -23.07 -5.48
CA LYS A 297 9.54 -22.72 -6.84
C LYS A 297 10.69 -22.26 -7.72
N ILE A 298 11.55 -21.37 -7.23
CA ILE A 298 12.74 -20.91 -7.97
C ILE A 298 13.65 -22.10 -8.30
N GLN A 299 13.89 -22.99 -7.34
CA GLN A 299 14.71 -24.18 -7.56
C GLN A 299 14.12 -25.06 -8.66
N ASN A 300 12.80 -25.31 -8.62
CA ASN A 300 12.12 -26.07 -9.66
C ASN A 300 12.21 -25.41 -11.04
N LEU A 301 12.03 -24.08 -11.11
CA LEU A 301 12.17 -23.34 -12.36
C LEU A 301 13.59 -23.49 -12.92
N VAL A 302 14.62 -23.32 -12.10
CA VAL A 302 16.03 -23.37 -12.51
C VAL A 302 16.41 -24.77 -12.99
N THR A 303 16.05 -25.82 -12.24
CA THR A 303 16.28 -27.22 -12.65
C THR A 303 15.67 -27.53 -14.01
N ASN A 304 14.60 -26.84 -14.37
CA ASN A 304 13.80 -27.10 -15.56
C ASN A 304 13.84 -25.97 -16.60
N LYS A 305 14.87 -25.13 -16.56
CA LYS A 305 14.96 -23.90 -17.37
C LYS A 305 14.66 -24.11 -18.86
N ASN A 306 15.12 -25.22 -19.43
CA ASN A 306 15.01 -25.48 -20.87
C ASN A 306 13.62 -25.96 -21.32
N SER A 307 12.80 -26.49 -20.40
CA SER A 307 11.45 -26.97 -20.72
C SER A 307 10.37 -25.92 -20.43
N ILE A 308 10.70 -24.88 -19.67
CA ILE A 308 9.74 -23.87 -19.23
C ILE A 308 9.60 -22.74 -20.26
N VAL A 309 8.41 -22.64 -20.86
CA VAL A 309 8.01 -21.51 -21.69
C VAL A 309 7.96 -20.23 -20.83
N ASN A 310 8.60 -19.16 -21.30
CA ASN A 310 8.80 -17.89 -20.56
C ASN A 310 9.46 -18.05 -19.18
N PHE A 311 10.45 -18.95 -19.07
CA PHE A 311 11.25 -19.14 -17.86
C PHE A 311 11.70 -17.83 -17.21
N THR A 312 12.24 -16.88 -17.98
CA THR A 312 12.76 -15.62 -17.43
C THR A 312 11.67 -14.81 -16.73
N ASP A 313 10.49 -14.69 -17.33
CA ASP A 313 9.35 -14.00 -16.74
C ASP A 313 8.91 -14.66 -15.42
N ASP A 314 8.83 -16.00 -15.38
CA ASP A 314 8.49 -16.77 -14.18
C ASP A 314 9.55 -16.64 -13.09
N PHE A 315 10.82 -16.76 -13.45
CA PHE A 315 11.96 -16.63 -12.55
C PHE A 315 12.03 -15.23 -11.95
N CYS A 316 11.84 -14.18 -12.75
CA CYS A 316 11.87 -12.80 -12.27
C CYS A 316 10.69 -12.48 -11.34
N MET A 317 9.49 -13.01 -11.61
CA MET A 317 8.35 -12.89 -10.70
C MET A 317 8.64 -13.57 -9.35
N ALA A 318 9.10 -14.83 -9.37
CA ALA A 318 9.43 -15.54 -8.13
C ALA A 318 10.58 -14.85 -7.36
N THR A 319 11.58 -14.33 -8.07
CA THR A 319 12.71 -13.60 -7.47
C THR A 319 12.28 -12.26 -6.85
N LEU A 320 11.37 -11.52 -7.51
CA LEU A 320 10.74 -10.33 -6.94
C LEU A 320 10.02 -10.66 -5.62
N LEU A 321 9.18 -11.70 -5.61
CA LEU A 321 8.44 -12.13 -4.41
C LEU A 321 9.38 -12.59 -3.29
N LYS A 322 10.49 -13.26 -3.63
CA LYS A 322 11.56 -13.62 -2.69
C LYS A 322 12.14 -12.36 -2.04
N GLY A 323 12.50 -11.36 -2.84
CA GLY A 323 13.00 -10.08 -2.36
C GLY A 323 12.04 -9.38 -1.41
N VAL A 324 10.74 -9.39 -1.72
CA VAL A 324 9.68 -8.83 -0.86
C VAL A 324 9.62 -9.55 0.49
N CYS A 325 9.65 -10.88 0.51
CA CYS A 325 9.66 -11.65 1.76
C CYS A 325 10.91 -11.35 2.60
N LEU A 326 12.09 -11.31 1.96
CA LEU A 326 13.34 -10.97 2.63
C LEU A 326 13.32 -9.55 3.21
N ARG A 327 12.73 -8.58 2.49
CA ARG A 327 12.54 -7.22 3.00
C ARG A 327 11.60 -7.20 4.22
N CYS A 328 10.47 -7.92 4.18
CA CYS A 328 9.59 -8.05 5.35
C CYS A 328 10.31 -8.67 6.56
N LEU A 329 11.25 -9.60 6.32
CA LEU A 329 12.13 -10.19 7.34
C LEU A 329 13.33 -9.31 7.72
N LYS A 330 13.38 -8.06 7.24
CA LYS A 330 14.47 -7.08 7.46
C LYS A 330 15.86 -7.55 6.96
N LYS A 331 15.90 -8.51 6.03
CA LYS A 331 17.12 -8.98 5.36
C LYS A 331 17.41 -8.14 4.12
N ASN A 332 17.62 -6.83 4.32
CA ASN A 332 17.66 -5.83 3.25
C ASN A 332 18.71 -6.12 2.17
N PHE A 333 19.92 -6.53 2.56
CA PHE A 333 20.97 -6.87 1.60
C PHE A 333 20.55 -7.99 0.63
N GLN A 334 19.99 -9.08 1.16
CA GLN A 334 19.51 -10.19 0.35
C GLN A 334 18.30 -9.79 -0.51
N ALA A 335 17.43 -8.93 0.01
CA ALA A 335 16.32 -8.35 -0.74
C ALA A 335 16.82 -7.52 -1.94
N LYS A 336 17.79 -6.61 -1.72
CA LYS A 336 18.42 -5.83 -2.79
C LYS A 336 18.99 -6.73 -3.88
N MET A 337 19.71 -7.79 -3.52
CA MET A 337 20.24 -8.75 -4.49
C MET A 337 19.15 -9.37 -5.37
N CYS A 338 18.00 -9.74 -4.79
CA CYS A 338 16.88 -10.29 -5.56
C CYS A 338 16.33 -9.26 -6.56
N PHE A 339 16.13 -8.01 -6.14
CA PHE A 339 15.63 -6.97 -7.04
C PHE A 339 16.64 -6.62 -8.13
N THR A 340 17.94 -6.58 -7.81
CA THR A 340 19.00 -6.38 -8.81
C THR A 340 19.03 -7.52 -9.83
N GLU A 341 18.86 -8.77 -9.40
CA GLU A 341 18.80 -9.93 -10.32
C GLU A 341 17.64 -9.81 -11.32
N VAL A 342 16.46 -9.33 -10.87
CA VAL A 342 15.33 -9.06 -11.76
C VAL A 342 15.70 -8.02 -12.82
N LEU A 343 16.36 -6.93 -12.42
CA LEU A 343 16.79 -5.86 -13.33
C LEU A 343 17.88 -6.32 -14.31
N MET A 344 18.79 -7.20 -13.88
CA MET A 344 19.82 -7.79 -14.75
C MET A 344 19.23 -8.64 -15.89
N ASN A 345 18.01 -9.16 -15.72
CA ASN A 345 17.29 -9.95 -16.70
C ASN A 345 16.34 -9.13 -17.60
N GLU A 346 16.37 -7.79 -17.53
CA GLU A 346 15.44 -6.89 -18.24
C GLU A 346 15.23 -7.25 -19.72
N LYS A 347 16.32 -7.46 -20.47
CA LYS A 347 16.26 -7.73 -21.91
C LYS A 347 15.60 -9.07 -22.26
N ALA A 348 15.59 -10.00 -21.33
CA ALA A 348 15.05 -11.34 -21.52
C ALA A 348 13.57 -11.47 -21.09
N ILE A 349 13.02 -10.49 -20.36
CA ILE A 349 11.62 -10.45 -19.94
C ILE A 349 10.73 -10.05 -21.14
N ARG A 350 9.73 -10.88 -21.45
CA ARG A 350 8.90 -10.69 -22.65
C ARG A 350 7.55 -10.09 -22.34
N GLN A 351 6.86 -10.61 -21.33
CA GLN A 351 5.46 -10.32 -21.05
C GLN A 351 5.30 -9.46 -19.79
N ASP A 352 5.84 -9.92 -18.66
CA ASP A 352 5.59 -9.35 -17.32
C ASP A 352 6.52 -8.19 -16.98
N LYS A 353 6.65 -7.23 -17.90
CA LYS A 353 7.56 -6.09 -17.77
C LYS A 353 7.33 -5.21 -16.53
N TYR A 354 6.18 -5.32 -15.86
CA TYR A 354 5.91 -4.60 -14.63
C TYR A 354 6.83 -5.03 -13.48
N VAL A 355 7.44 -6.23 -13.50
CA VAL A 355 8.40 -6.64 -12.45
C VAL A 355 9.60 -5.71 -12.34
N LEU A 356 9.97 -5.02 -13.44
CA LEU A 356 11.10 -4.10 -13.51
C LEU A 356 10.88 -2.81 -12.70
N PRO A 357 9.88 -1.95 -13.03
CA PRO A 357 9.67 -0.75 -12.25
C PRO A 357 9.20 -1.05 -10.82
N PHE A 358 8.56 -2.20 -10.58
CA PHE A 358 8.26 -2.62 -9.21
C PHE A 358 9.55 -2.97 -8.43
N SER A 359 10.54 -3.62 -9.04
CA SER A 359 11.85 -3.88 -8.40
C SER A 359 12.62 -2.59 -8.12
N GLU A 360 12.61 -1.62 -9.04
CA GLU A 360 13.18 -0.28 -8.81
C GLU A 360 12.50 0.43 -7.63
N VAL A 361 11.18 0.32 -7.50
CA VAL A 361 10.44 0.89 -6.36
C VAL A 361 10.83 0.23 -5.04
N GLU A 362 10.97 -1.09 -4.98
CA GLU A 362 11.38 -1.77 -3.76
C GLU A 362 12.84 -1.41 -3.37
N LEU A 363 13.75 -1.25 -4.34
CA LEU A 363 15.11 -0.75 -4.10
C LEU A 363 15.10 0.70 -3.60
N CYS A 364 14.30 1.57 -4.21
CA CYS A 364 14.10 2.94 -3.77
C CYS A 364 13.67 3.00 -2.31
N GLN A 365 12.67 2.19 -1.92
CA GLN A 365 12.19 2.15 -0.54
C GLN A 365 13.25 1.68 0.44
N ILE A 366 14.03 0.64 0.09
CA ILE A 366 15.15 0.19 0.95
C ILE A 366 16.20 1.31 1.10
N ALA A 367 16.58 1.97 0.00
CA ALA A 367 17.55 3.07 0.05
C ALA A 367 17.02 4.27 0.86
N MET A 368 15.73 4.60 0.77
CA MET A 368 15.10 5.64 1.59
C MET A 368 15.11 5.31 3.09
N HIS A 369 14.98 4.02 3.44
CA HIS A 369 15.06 3.54 4.81
C HIS A 369 16.50 3.59 5.34
N GLU A 370 17.48 3.21 4.53
CA GLU A 370 18.91 3.25 4.89
C GLU A 370 19.49 4.68 4.91
N GLY A 371 18.69 5.71 4.55
CA GLY A 371 19.13 7.11 4.53
C GLY A 371 19.91 7.51 3.28
N GLU A 372 20.04 6.60 2.31
CA GLU A 372 20.75 6.75 1.04
C GLU A 372 19.87 7.48 0.00
N LEU A 373 19.57 8.76 0.28
CA LEU A 373 18.59 9.54 -0.48
C LEU A 373 18.95 9.73 -1.97
N ASP A 374 20.23 9.71 -2.32
CA ASP A 374 20.65 9.83 -3.71
C ASP A 374 20.52 8.52 -4.48
N GLU A 375 20.74 7.37 -3.82
CA GLU A 375 20.42 6.05 -4.37
C GLU A 375 18.92 5.89 -4.57
N ALA A 376 18.13 6.26 -3.56
CA ALA A 376 16.67 6.28 -3.65
C ALA A 376 16.19 7.10 -4.85
N LYS A 377 16.74 8.30 -5.04
CA LYS A 377 16.41 9.15 -6.19
C LYS A 377 16.73 8.46 -7.51
N ARG A 378 17.91 7.84 -7.65
CA ARG A 378 18.29 7.13 -8.89
C ARG A 378 17.30 6.02 -9.23
N HIS A 379 16.91 5.20 -8.26
CA HIS A 379 15.94 4.13 -8.47
C HIS A 379 14.55 4.68 -8.80
N LEU A 380 14.11 5.73 -8.11
CA LEU A 380 12.85 6.41 -8.40
C LEU A 380 12.81 6.96 -9.84
N ASP A 381 13.87 7.66 -10.26
CA ASP A 381 14.00 8.23 -11.61
C ASP A 381 13.98 7.12 -12.67
N LYS A 382 14.68 5.99 -12.43
CA LYS A 382 14.63 4.81 -13.32
C LYS A 382 13.24 4.21 -13.40
N ALA A 383 12.53 4.04 -12.28
CA ALA A 383 11.17 3.49 -12.26
C ALA A 383 10.21 4.29 -13.17
N TRP A 384 10.36 5.62 -13.22
CA TRP A 384 9.59 6.50 -14.11
C TRP A 384 9.87 6.32 -15.60
N THR A 385 11.00 5.72 -15.99
CA THR A 385 11.35 5.52 -17.41
C THR A 385 10.61 4.34 -18.04
N TYR A 386 10.17 3.37 -17.24
CA TYR A 386 9.39 2.23 -17.71
C TYR A 386 7.96 2.67 -18.07
N THR A 387 7.43 2.20 -19.19
CA THR A 387 6.06 2.52 -19.65
C THR A 387 5.42 1.32 -20.35
N LYS A 388 4.10 1.37 -20.57
CA LYS A 388 3.32 0.37 -21.33
C LYS A 388 3.29 -1.02 -20.69
N TYR A 389 3.44 -1.09 -19.37
CA TYR A 389 3.32 -2.33 -18.59
C TYR A 389 1.94 -2.46 -17.95
N SER A 390 1.58 -3.67 -17.53
CA SER A 390 0.29 -3.90 -16.85
C SER A 390 0.28 -3.21 -15.48
N LEU A 391 -0.85 -2.61 -15.10
CA LEU A 391 -1.02 -1.91 -13.82
C LEU A 391 -0.13 -0.66 -13.63
N GLU A 392 0.34 -0.05 -14.72
CA GLU A 392 1.13 1.21 -14.71
C GLU A 392 0.48 2.33 -13.88
N ALA A 393 -0.82 2.56 -14.06
CA ALA A 393 -1.54 3.56 -13.27
C ALA A 393 -1.48 3.29 -11.75
N ARG A 394 -1.47 2.02 -11.35
CA ARG A 394 -1.38 1.62 -9.94
C ARG A 394 -0.01 1.93 -9.37
N LEU A 395 1.07 1.64 -10.09
CA LEU A 395 2.43 1.96 -9.64
C LEU A 395 2.68 3.47 -9.62
N HIS A 396 2.10 4.24 -10.55
CA HIS A 396 2.26 5.70 -10.58
C HIS A 396 1.79 6.40 -9.31
N PHE A 397 0.72 5.92 -8.65
CA PHE A 397 0.33 6.44 -7.33
C PHE A 397 1.45 6.27 -6.30
N ARG A 398 2.12 5.10 -6.29
CA ARG A 398 3.30 4.86 -5.42
C ARG A 398 4.46 5.77 -5.79
N LEU A 399 4.78 5.91 -7.07
CA LEU A 399 5.88 6.77 -7.52
C LEU A 399 5.67 8.24 -7.16
N HIS A 400 4.45 8.76 -7.29
CA HIS A 400 4.13 10.12 -6.88
C HIS A 400 4.32 10.34 -5.37
N SER A 401 3.81 9.41 -4.55
CA SER A 401 4.00 9.47 -3.10
C SER A 401 5.48 9.39 -2.69
N LEU A 402 6.24 8.46 -3.26
CA LEU A 402 7.69 8.38 -3.02
C LEU A 402 8.43 9.65 -3.44
N THR A 403 8.00 10.29 -4.54
CA THR A 403 8.55 11.59 -4.98
C THR A 403 8.29 12.68 -3.95
N ALA A 404 7.09 12.74 -3.36
CA ALA A 404 6.76 13.71 -2.31
C ALA A 404 7.59 13.46 -1.05
N LEU A 405 7.61 12.22 -0.55
CA LEU A 405 8.37 11.81 0.64
C LEU A 405 9.87 12.09 0.48
N LEU A 406 10.44 11.84 -0.70
CA LEU A 406 11.87 12.08 -0.95
C LEU A 406 12.20 13.58 -0.93
N LYS A 407 11.30 14.44 -1.42
CA LYS A 407 11.45 15.90 -1.33
C LYS A 407 11.42 16.36 0.13
N GLU A 408 10.46 15.87 0.92
CA GLU A 408 10.34 16.18 2.34
C GLU A 408 11.61 15.78 3.11
N LYS A 409 12.07 14.52 2.96
CA LYS A 409 13.29 14.05 3.62
C LYS A 409 14.55 14.84 3.23
N LYS A 410 14.67 15.27 1.97
CA LYS A 410 15.80 16.12 1.53
C LYS A 410 15.75 17.50 2.17
N THR A 411 14.57 18.12 2.24
CA THR A 411 14.38 19.40 2.93
C THR A 411 14.72 19.29 4.42
N SER A 412 14.22 18.27 5.12
CA SER A 412 14.54 18.05 6.54
C SER A 412 16.04 17.82 6.77
N LYS A 413 16.71 17.05 5.90
CA LYS A 413 18.18 16.83 5.99
C LYS A 413 18.97 18.12 5.78
N LEU A 414 18.52 19.01 4.89
CA LEU A 414 19.13 20.32 4.68
C LEU A 414 18.94 21.23 5.92
N VAL A 415 17.75 21.22 6.52
CA VAL A 415 17.46 21.97 7.75
C VAL A 415 18.31 21.47 8.92
N CYS A 416 18.38 20.15 9.17
CA CYS A 416 19.25 19.57 10.20
C CYS A 416 20.72 19.92 9.97
N LYS A 417 21.23 19.79 8.74
CA LYS A 417 22.60 20.21 8.41
C LYS A 417 22.84 21.70 8.65
N SER A 418 21.86 22.56 8.40
CA SER A 418 21.99 24.00 8.66
C SER A 418 22.01 24.33 10.15
N LEU A 419 21.28 23.57 10.97
CA LEU A 419 21.27 23.68 12.43
C LEU A 419 22.58 23.14 13.05
N GLU A 420 23.12 22.04 12.50
CA GLU A 420 24.41 21.47 12.90
C GLU A 420 25.61 22.30 12.42
N ALA A 421 25.50 22.98 11.29
CA ALA A 421 26.53 23.87 10.74
C ALA A 421 26.57 25.25 11.42
N SER A 422 25.66 25.56 12.34
CA SER A 422 25.79 26.72 13.23
C SER A 422 26.88 26.41 14.27
N PRO A 423 28.01 27.14 14.29
CA PRO A 423 29.06 26.86 15.26
C PRO A 423 28.61 27.31 16.65
N ALA A 424 28.24 26.35 17.50
CA ALA A 424 28.16 26.54 18.95
C ALA A 424 29.51 26.95 19.58
N GLY A 425 30.59 27.04 18.79
CA GLY A 425 31.90 27.55 19.21
C GLY A 425 32.15 29.04 18.94
N SER A 426 31.23 29.79 18.33
CA SER A 426 31.50 31.19 17.95
C SER A 426 31.13 32.24 19.01
N TRP A 427 30.57 31.84 20.16
CA TRP A 427 30.18 32.77 21.24
C TRP A 427 31.27 32.99 22.30
N HIS A 428 32.42 32.31 22.22
CA HIS A 428 33.49 32.43 23.24
C HIS A 428 34.79 33.08 22.74
N ASN A 429 34.88 33.44 21.45
CA ASN A 429 36.06 34.15 20.91
C ASN A 429 35.90 35.68 20.82
N GLY A 430 34.80 36.23 21.34
CA GLY A 430 34.50 37.68 21.28
C GLY A 430 34.83 38.49 22.54
N LEU A 431 35.35 37.88 23.61
CA LEU A 431 35.53 38.56 24.92
C LEU A 431 36.98 38.74 25.37
N ASN A 432 37.97 38.61 24.49
CA ASN A 432 39.40 38.79 24.84
C ASN A 432 40.16 39.73 23.89
N GLN A 433 39.54 40.84 23.48
CA GLN A 433 40.28 42.00 22.97
C GLN A 433 39.73 43.26 23.63
N SER A 434 40.41 43.65 24.70
CA SER A 434 40.37 44.98 25.30
C SER A 434 41.22 45.92 24.45
N GLU A 435 40.60 46.87 23.76
CA GLU A 435 41.22 48.15 23.43
C GLU A 435 40.23 49.27 23.76
N ASP A 436 40.77 50.29 24.41
CA ASP A 436 40.10 51.43 25.02
C ASP A 436 39.35 52.32 24.01
N GLY A 437 38.21 52.88 24.42
CA GLY A 437 37.67 54.11 23.84
C GLY A 437 36.21 54.08 23.41
N GLU A 438 35.39 54.74 24.24
CA GLU A 438 34.12 55.43 23.94
C GLU A 438 32.81 54.63 23.68
N ASP A 439 31.85 54.94 24.56
CA ASP A 439 30.37 54.83 24.51
C ASP A 439 29.68 53.47 24.30
N ASN A 440 29.37 52.81 25.43
CA ASN A 440 28.41 51.70 25.49
C ASN A 440 27.01 52.19 25.91
N PRO A 441 25.98 52.10 25.04
CA PRO A 441 24.66 52.72 25.23
C PRO A 441 23.69 51.95 26.17
N PHE A 442 24.18 50.99 26.97
CA PHE A 442 23.32 50.16 27.83
C PHE A 442 23.64 50.22 29.33
N ASN A 443 24.38 51.23 29.79
CA ASN A 443 24.63 51.40 31.22
C ASN A 443 23.43 52.08 31.90
N ILE A 444 22.36 51.33 32.17
CA ILE A 444 21.27 51.76 33.05
C ILE A 444 21.59 51.25 34.46
N GLN A 445 21.94 52.17 35.35
CA GLN A 445 22.06 51.90 36.79
C GLN A 445 20.69 51.58 37.38
N PHE A 446 20.64 50.49 38.15
CA PHE A 446 19.47 50.05 38.90
C PHE A 446 19.28 50.93 40.14
N ASP A 447 18.15 51.62 40.25
CA ASP A 447 17.75 52.42 41.43
C ASP A 447 16.75 51.63 42.29
N PRO A 448 17.09 51.21 43.52
CA PRO A 448 16.25 50.37 44.35
C PRO A 448 15.32 51.18 45.25
N LYS A 449 14.52 52.09 44.67
CA LYS A 449 13.43 52.79 45.36
C LYS A 449 12.24 53.00 44.45
N LEU A 450 11.42 51.97 44.26
CA LEU A 450 10.01 52.13 43.85
C LEU A 450 9.27 50.84 44.20
N ASP A 451 9.00 50.70 45.49
CA ASP A 451 7.98 49.80 46.03
C ASP A 451 6.69 50.63 46.19
N ASN A 452 5.55 50.02 45.86
CA ASN A 452 4.16 50.49 46.01
C ASN A 452 3.59 51.40 44.89
N MET A 453 2.66 50.87 44.09
CA MET A 453 1.22 51.17 44.21
C MET A 453 0.40 50.63 43.00
N ASP A 454 -0.58 49.81 43.33
CA ASP A 454 -2.00 49.77 42.90
C ASP A 454 -2.42 49.77 41.41
N ASP A 455 -3.12 48.67 41.07
CA ASP A 455 -4.46 48.53 40.50
C ASP A 455 -5.00 49.40 39.34
N ALA A 456 -5.65 48.68 38.42
CA ALA A 456 -6.82 49.03 37.59
C ALA A 456 -6.60 49.21 36.05
N PRO A 457 -7.63 48.89 35.22
CA PRO A 457 -7.47 48.24 33.92
C PRO A 457 -7.66 49.18 32.71
N ILE A 458 -7.12 48.80 31.55
CA ILE A 458 -7.30 49.54 30.29
C ILE A 458 -8.26 48.78 29.35
N THR A 459 -9.40 49.41 29.12
CA THR A 459 -10.40 49.18 28.06
C THR A 459 -9.84 49.44 26.66
N LEU A 460 -10.16 48.56 25.70
CA LEU A 460 -9.93 48.76 24.26
C LEU A 460 -11.20 49.28 23.60
N GLU A 461 -11.20 50.55 23.22
CA GLU A 461 -12.17 51.11 22.27
C GLU A 461 -11.71 50.86 20.83
N LEU A 462 -12.68 50.42 20.02
CA LEU A 462 -12.62 50.30 18.57
C LEU A 462 -12.93 51.66 17.96
N ASP A 463 -12.10 52.14 17.03
CA ASP A 463 -12.46 53.23 16.14
C ASP A 463 -12.48 52.80 14.67
N ALA A 464 -13.57 53.19 14.04
CA ALA A 464 -13.92 53.00 12.64
C ALA A 464 -13.48 54.20 11.78
N ASP A 465 -13.44 53.93 10.47
CA ASP A 465 -13.52 54.86 9.35
C ASP A 465 -12.35 55.82 9.08
N LYS A 466 -11.62 55.53 7.98
CA LYS A 466 -11.75 56.28 6.73
C LYS A 466 -11.23 55.51 5.51
#